data_AF-A0A7S3I1F7-F1
#
_entry.id   AF-A0A7S3I1F7-F1
#
_cell.length_a   1.000
_cell.length_b   1.000
_cell.length_c   1.000
_cell.angle_alpha   90.00
_cell.angle_beta   90.00
_cell.angle_gamma   90.00
#
_symmetry.space_group_name_H-M   'P 1'
#
loop_
_entity.id
_entity.type
_entity.pdbx_description
1 polymer ?
#
loop_
_entity_poly.entity_id
_entity_poly.type
_entity_poly.pdbx_seq_one_letter_code
_entity_poly.pdbx_strand_id
1 'polypeptide(L)'
;PQGAMVQCYIQRRKTGMTRLFPTYEIYLKEGDKFLMAARKRKKNKSSNYLISLDKDDLSRNSGNFYGKLRSNFIGTEFILYDKGSNPDKKEDIEHVQTRAELGCILY
;
A
#
# COMPACT_ATOMS: atom_id res chain seq x y z
N PRO A 1 17.89 -10.61 -5.19
CA PRO A 1 18.72 -11.58 -5.95
C PRO A 1 18.51 -12.99 -5.39
N GLN A 2 18.53 -14.02 -6.24
CA GLN A 2 18.44 -15.39 -5.75
C GLN A 2 19.60 -15.68 -4.79
N GLY A 3 19.30 -16.26 -3.62
CA GLY A 3 20.30 -16.57 -2.58
C GLY A 3 20.71 -15.39 -1.68
N ALA A 4 20.29 -14.15 -1.96
CA ALA A 4 20.55 -13.01 -1.09
C ALA A 4 19.39 -12.78 -0.10
N MET A 5 19.71 -12.48 1.17
CA MET A 5 18.74 -12.07 2.18
C MET A 5 18.55 -10.55 2.13
N VAL A 6 17.29 -10.09 2.06
CA VAL A 6 16.95 -8.68 2.29
C VAL A 6 16.34 -8.56 3.68
N GLN A 7 17.09 -8.01 4.63
CA GLN A 7 16.61 -7.82 6.00
C GLN A 7 15.97 -6.45 6.17
N CYS A 8 14.71 -6.43 6.59
CA CYS A 8 13.94 -5.22 6.83
C CYS A 8 13.36 -5.21 8.25
N TYR A 9 12.91 -4.04 8.70
CA TYR A 9 12.04 -3.90 9.87
C TYR A 9 10.86 -2.97 9.58
N ILE A 10 9.80 -3.11 10.38
CA ILE A 10 8.60 -2.29 10.29
C ILE A 10 8.51 -1.39 11.52
N GLN A 11 8.40 -0.08 11.31
CA GLN A 11 8.10 0.88 12.34
C GLN A 11 6.64 1.32 12.25
N ARG A 12 5.94 1.30 13.39
CA ARG A 12 4.55 1.79 13.49
C ARG A 12 4.53 3.22 14.03
N ARG A 13 4.33 4.21 13.16
CA ARG A 13 4.21 5.63 13.53
C ARG A 13 2.77 5.98 13.93
N LYS A 14 2.60 6.54 15.13
CA LYS A 14 1.32 7.03 15.67
C LYS A 14 1.46 8.50 16.07
N THR A 15 1.04 9.42 15.20
CA THR A 15 1.17 10.87 15.42
C THR A 15 -0.18 11.56 15.34
N GLY A 16 -0.52 12.39 16.34
CA GLY A 16 -1.74 13.21 16.35
C GLY A 16 -3.01 12.47 15.87
N MET A 17 -3.62 12.98 14.81
CA MET A 17 -4.86 12.47 14.20
C MET A 17 -4.70 11.13 13.44
N THR A 18 -3.49 10.56 13.40
CA THR A 18 -3.20 9.25 12.79
C THR A 18 -3.24 8.08 13.76
N ARG A 19 -3.48 8.29 15.06
CA ARG A 19 -3.54 7.21 16.07
C ARG A 19 -4.49 6.06 15.71
N LEU A 20 -5.65 6.38 15.13
CA LEU A 20 -6.68 5.39 14.72
C LEU A 20 -6.27 4.59 13.48
N PHE A 21 -5.46 5.19 12.61
CA PHE A 21 -5.01 4.61 11.35
C PHE A 21 -3.51 4.89 11.22
N PRO A 22 -2.67 4.16 11.98
CA PRO A 22 -1.24 4.40 12.04
C PRO A 22 -0.60 4.22 10.66
N THR A 23 0.52 4.91 10.46
CA THR A 23 1.39 4.66 9.31
C THR A 23 2.39 3.57 9.70
N TYR A 24 2.57 2.61 8.80
CA TYR A 24 3.59 1.58 8.90
C TYR A 24 4.67 1.90 7.89
N GLU A 25 5.91 1.96 8.33
CA GLU A 25 7.06 2.28 7.49
C GLU A 25 8.00 1.07 7.47
N ILE A 26 8.48 0.71 6.30
CA ILE A 26 9.45 -0.38 6.10
C ILE A 26 10.81 0.25 5.83
N TYR A 27 11.82 -0.24 6.53
CA TYR A 27 13.21 0.17 6.39
C TYR A 27 14.09 -1.04 6.09
N LEU A 28 15.13 -0.87 5.28
CA LEU A 28 16.25 -1.80 5.30
C LEU A 28 16.94 -1.69 6.66
N LYS A 29 17.25 -2.84 7.25
CA LYS A 29 17.98 -2.88 8.51
C LYS A 29 19.39 -2.31 8.36
N GLU A 30 20.01 -2.54 7.20
CA GLU A 30 21.29 -1.94 6.88
C GLU A 30 21.10 -0.47 6.51
N GLY A 31 21.70 0.42 7.30
CA GLY A 31 21.70 1.86 7.06
C GLY A 31 20.37 2.57 7.29
N ASP A 32 19.39 1.93 7.94
CA ASP A 32 18.07 2.50 8.26
C ASP A 32 17.40 3.18 7.05
N LYS A 33 17.58 2.58 5.87
CA LYS A 33 17.11 3.18 4.61
C LYS A 33 15.61 2.95 4.47
N PHE A 34 14.85 4.05 4.39
CA PHE A 34 13.42 4.01 4.10
C PHE A 34 13.14 3.34 2.75
N LEU A 35 12.13 2.48 2.71
CA LEU A 35 11.65 1.82 1.49
C LEU A 35 10.25 2.26 1.11
N MET A 36 9.29 2.09 2.01
CA MET A 36 7.87 2.32 1.74
C MET A 36 7.11 2.67 3.00
N ALA A 37 6.02 3.41 2.83
CA ALA A 37 5.04 3.68 3.88
C ALA A 37 3.66 3.18 3.47
N ALA A 38 2.91 2.64 4.43
CA ALA A 38 1.57 2.15 4.23
C ALA A 38 0.62 2.67 5.31
N ARG A 39 -0.61 3.03 4.89
CA ARG A 39 -1.62 3.52 5.82
C ARG A 39 -3.03 3.12 5.43
N LYS A 40 -3.82 2.67 6.41
CA LYS A 40 -5.24 2.41 6.21
C LYS A 40 -5.98 3.71 5.89
N ARG A 41 -6.72 3.72 4.78
CA ARG A 41 -7.51 4.86 4.34
C ARG A 41 -8.82 4.93 5.12
N LYS A 42 -9.18 6.15 5.53
CA LYS A 42 -10.48 6.45 6.15
C LYS A 42 -11.62 6.25 5.15
N LYS A 43 -12.85 6.14 5.66
CA LYS A 43 -14.10 6.10 4.87
C LYS A 43 -14.20 4.94 3.84
N ASN A 44 -13.62 3.78 4.15
CA ASN A 44 -13.82 2.55 3.37
C ASN A 44 -14.60 1.51 4.19
N LYS A 45 -15.54 0.83 3.54
CA LYS A 45 -16.33 -0.27 4.15
C LYS A 45 -15.46 -1.48 4.50
N SER A 46 -14.39 -1.72 3.73
CA SER A 46 -13.39 -2.76 3.98
C SER A 46 -12.03 -2.17 4.34
N SER A 47 -11.09 -3.01 4.74
CA SER A 47 -9.72 -2.58 4.97
C SER A 47 -9.04 -2.24 3.64
N ASN A 48 -8.59 -1.00 3.51
CA ASN A 48 -7.93 -0.50 2.31
C ASN A 48 -6.68 0.28 2.73
N TYR A 49 -5.51 -0.23 2.39
CA TYR A 49 -4.23 0.41 2.69
C TYR A 49 -3.65 1.00 1.42
N LEU A 50 -3.25 2.27 1.49
CA LEU A 50 -2.42 2.89 0.46
C LEU A 50 -0.96 2.60 0.79
N ILE A 51 -0.16 2.31 -0.24
CA ILE A 51 1.29 2.10 -0.16
C ILE A 51 1.97 3.19 -0.99
N SER A 52 2.96 3.86 -0.42
CA SER A 52 3.70 4.97 -1.01
C SER A 52 5.21 4.76 -0.91
N LEU A 53 5.94 5.30 -1.88
CA LEU A 53 7.41 5.40 -1.90
C LEU A 53 7.93 6.62 -1.13
N ASP A 54 7.04 7.39 -0.50
CA ASP A 54 7.38 8.53 0.35
C ASP A 54 6.58 8.41 1.66
N LYS A 55 7.26 8.62 2.80
CA LYS A 55 6.69 8.51 4.14
C LYS A 55 5.76 9.67 4.50
N ASP A 56 5.98 10.83 3.90
CA ASP A 56 5.24 12.07 4.19
C ASP A 56 4.13 12.32 3.15
N ASP A 57 4.12 11.57 2.04
CA ASP A 57 3.13 11.66 0.98
C ASP A 57 2.32 10.36 0.81
N LEU A 58 1.16 10.33 1.46
CA LEU A 58 0.22 9.19 1.45
C LEU A 58 -1.07 9.51 0.68
N SER A 59 -0.94 10.06 -0.52
CA SER A 59 -2.04 10.38 -1.42
C SER A 59 -2.17 9.39 -2.58
N ARG A 60 -3.41 9.09 -3.01
CA ARG A 60 -3.65 8.23 -4.18
C ARG A 60 -3.26 8.93 -5.49
N ASN A 61 -3.32 10.25 -5.52
CA ASN A 61 -3.06 11.04 -6.73
C ASN A 61 -1.60 11.50 -6.80
N SER A 62 -0.76 11.06 -5.86
CA SER A 62 0.66 11.37 -5.87
C SER A 62 1.41 10.45 -6.84
N GLY A 63 2.48 10.96 -7.44
CA GLY A 63 3.47 10.15 -8.16
C GLY A 63 4.19 9.11 -7.28
N ASN A 64 4.18 9.30 -5.96
CA ASN A 64 4.74 8.36 -4.98
C ASN A 64 3.80 7.18 -4.68
N PHE A 65 2.55 7.21 -5.16
CA PHE A 65 1.61 6.10 -5.00
C PHE A 65 2.12 4.85 -5.72
N TYR A 66 2.43 3.81 -4.95
CA TYR A 66 2.99 2.57 -5.47
C TYR A 66 1.92 1.50 -5.70
N GLY A 67 0.94 1.43 -4.80
CA GLY A 67 -0.09 0.40 -4.86
C GLY A 67 -1.03 0.41 -3.66
N LYS A 68 -1.88 -0.61 -3.57
CA LYS A 68 -2.84 -0.74 -2.47
C LYS A 68 -3.07 -2.18 -2.06
N LEU A 69 -3.30 -2.40 -0.78
CA LEU A 69 -3.83 -3.65 -0.24
C LEU A 69 -5.32 -3.48 0.03
N ARG A 70 -6.17 -4.36 -0.50
CA ARG A 70 -7.62 -4.30 -0.30
C ARG A 70 -8.13 -5.63 0.27
N SER A 71 -8.90 -5.56 1.34
CA SER A 71 -9.60 -6.72 1.89
C SER A 71 -10.97 -6.92 1.27
N ASN A 72 -11.48 -8.14 1.36
CA ASN A 72 -12.92 -8.41 1.30
C ASN A 72 -13.65 -7.79 2.51
N PHE A 73 -14.98 -7.91 2.55
CA PHE A 73 -15.79 -7.26 3.59
C PHE A 73 -15.49 -7.78 5.01
N ILE A 74 -15.22 -9.08 5.15
CA ILE A 74 -15.00 -9.75 6.43
C ILE A 74 -13.56 -9.56 6.93
N GLY A 75 -12.60 -9.43 6.02
CA GLY A 75 -11.17 -9.34 6.34
C GLY A 75 -10.46 -10.68 6.39
N THR A 76 -10.93 -11.69 5.63
CA THR A 76 -10.29 -13.00 5.49
C THR A 76 -9.43 -13.13 4.23
N GLU A 77 -9.68 -12.25 3.26
CA GLU A 77 -8.96 -12.21 1.98
C GLU A 77 -8.41 -10.81 1.75
N PHE A 78 -7.15 -10.72 1.31
CA PHE A 78 -6.49 -9.47 0.97
C PHE A 78 -5.76 -9.60 -0.36
N ILE A 79 -6.02 -8.68 -1.28
CA ILE A 79 -5.36 -8.61 -2.59
C ILE A 79 -4.49 -7.37 -2.66
N LEU A 80 -3.24 -7.55 -3.09
CA LEU A 80 -2.28 -6.49 -3.36
C LEU A 80 -2.36 -6.09 -4.83
N TYR A 81 -2.63 -4.81 -5.09
CA TYR A 81 -2.65 -4.23 -6.43
C TYR A 81 -1.52 -3.23 -6.60
N ASP A 82 -1.02 -3.10 -7.83
CA ASP A 82 -0.17 -2.00 -8.25
C ASP A 82 -0.95 -0.66 -8.37
N LYS A 83 -0.31 0.33 -9.00
CA LYS A 83 -0.87 1.69 -9.18
C LYS A 83 -1.84 1.84 -10.36
N GLY A 84 -2.10 0.79 -11.15
CA GLY A 84 -2.99 0.88 -12.31
C GLY A 84 -4.46 1.15 -11.95
N SER A 85 -5.28 1.39 -12.97
CA SER A 85 -6.72 1.62 -12.78
C SER A 85 -7.52 0.33 -12.65
N ASN A 86 -8.66 0.46 -11.98
CA ASN A 86 -9.58 -0.66 -11.81
C ASN A 86 -10.32 -0.91 -13.14
N PRO A 87 -10.28 -2.12 -13.72
CA PRO A 87 -10.98 -2.41 -14.97
C PRO A 87 -12.50 -2.17 -14.89
N ASP A 88 -13.13 -2.35 -13.73
CA ASP A 88 -14.59 -2.14 -13.59
C ASP A 88 -14.98 -0.65 -13.55
N LYS A 89 -14.00 0.25 -13.44
CA LYS A 89 -14.27 1.68 -13.53
C LYS A 89 -14.20 2.07 -14.99
N LYS A 90 -15.33 2.50 -15.53
CA LYS A 90 -15.40 3.21 -16.81
C LYS A 90 -14.70 4.55 -16.66
N GLU A 91 -13.39 4.57 -16.82
CA GLU A 91 -12.59 5.78 -17.01
C GLU A 91 -12.34 5.87 -18.52
N ASP A 92 -13.06 6.77 -19.20
CA ASP A 92 -13.00 7.00 -20.67
C ASP A 92 -11.68 7.69 -21.06
N ILE A 93 -10.55 7.05 -20.75
CA ILE A 93 -9.23 7.54 -21.10
C ILE A 93 -8.51 6.38 -21.80
N GLU A 94 -8.33 6.52 -23.12
CA GLU A 94 -7.85 5.47 -24.04
C GLU A 94 -6.44 4.92 -23.75
N HIS A 95 -5.77 5.35 -22.68
CA HIS A 95 -4.39 4.96 -22.35
C HIS A 95 -4.15 4.63 -20.87
N VAL A 96 -5.18 4.29 -20.09
CA VAL A 96 -4.97 3.97 -18.68
C VAL A 96 -4.58 2.50 -18.52
N GLN A 97 -3.35 2.29 -18.03
CA GLN A 97 -2.85 0.96 -17.69
C GLN A 97 -3.76 0.30 -16.63
N THR A 98 -4.32 -0.86 -16.96
CA THR A 98 -5.08 -1.70 -16.03
C THR A 98 -4.16 -2.19 -14.91
N ARG A 99 -4.67 -2.20 -13.68
CA ARG A 99 -3.92 -2.69 -12.51
C ARG A 99 -3.61 -4.18 -12.60
N ALA A 100 -2.42 -4.57 -12.14
CA ALA A 100 -2.07 -5.95 -11.88
C ALA A 100 -2.34 -6.35 -10.43
N GLU A 101 -2.57 -7.64 -10.20
CA GLU A 101 -2.57 -8.29 -8.89
C GLU A 101 -1.18 -8.83 -8.59
N LEU A 102 -0.55 -8.32 -7.54
CA LEU A 102 0.82 -8.65 -7.16
C LEU A 102 0.90 -9.79 -6.13
N GLY A 103 -0.23 -10.13 -5.52
CA GLY A 103 -0.32 -11.21 -4.53
C GLY A 103 -1.65 -11.22 -3.78
N CYS A 104 -1.91 -12.35 -3.12
CA CYS A 104 -3.10 -12.59 -2.30
C CYS A 104 -2.71 -13.18 -0.95
N ILE A 105 -3.45 -12.81 0.10
CA ILE A 105 -3.39 -13.42 1.43
C ILE A 105 -4.79 -13.95 1.77
N LEU A 106 -4.86 -15.23 2.12
CA LEU A 106 -6.04 -15.91 2.64
C LEU A 106 -5.75 -16.39 4.06
N TYR A 107 -6.66 -16.09 4.98
CA TYR A 107 -6.61 -16.51 6.38
C TYR A 107 -7.51 -17.72 6.64
#